data_AF-A0A6J2Q9P6-F1
#
_entry.id   AF-A0A6J2Q9P6-F1
#
_cell.length_a   1.000
_cell.length_b   1.000
_cell.length_c   1.000
_cell.angle_alpha   90.00
_cell.angle_beta   90.00
_cell.angle_gamma   90.00
#
_symmetry.space_group_name_H-M   'P 1'
#
loop_
_entity.id
_entity.type
_entity.pdbx_description
1 polymer ?
#
loop_
_entity_poly.entity_id
_entity_poly.type
_entity_poly.pdbx_seq_one_letter_code
_entity_poly.pdbx_strand_id
1 'polypeptide(L)'
;MSSSQRLSTRVGKRVADSFNHRKFFEIVGLRAKSSDEVKKVFLVLDADNSGYIEEEELKFVLKGFASNGRDLTDKETKEFLRAADKDGDGKIGIDEFAALVKE
;
A
#
# COMPACT_ATOMS: atom_id res chain seq x y z
N MET A 1 -11.25 28.07 47.62
CA MET A 1 -11.91 27.35 46.52
C MET A 1 -10.81 26.84 45.60
N SER A 2 -10.43 25.57 45.75
CA SER A 2 -9.38 24.95 44.93
C SER A 2 -10.02 24.44 43.65
N SER A 3 -9.85 25.17 42.56
CA SER A 3 -10.37 24.78 41.25
C SER A 3 -9.21 24.36 40.35
N SER A 4 -8.95 23.06 40.42
CA SER A 4 -8.38 22.16 39.42
C SER A 4 -7.49 22.75 38.31
N GLN A 5 -6.20 22.50 38.49
CA GLN A 5 -5.26 22.15 37.44
C GLN A 5 -5.87 21.10 36.48
N ARG A 6 -5.90 21.39 35.17
CA ARG A 6 -5.86 20.35 34.11
C ARG A 6 -4.85 20.77 33.05
N LEU A 7 -3.59 20.46 33.32
CA LEU A 7 -2.62 20.14 32.27
C LEU A 7 -2.75 18.64 31.99
N SER A 8 -3.22 18.25 30.81
CA SER A 8 -2.79 16.98 30.22
C SER A 8 -3.27 16.80 28.78
N THR A 9 -2.26 16.83 27.91
CA THR A 9 -2.08 15.85 26.85
C THR A 9 -2.72 16.17 25.50
N ARG A 10 -1.81 16.42 24.55
CA ARG A 10 -1.98 16.37 23.10
C ARG A 10 -2.88 15.19 22.70
N VAL A 11 -4.07 15.48 22.22
CA VAL A 11 -4.94 14.53 21.51
C VAL A 11 -5.24 15.17 20.15
N GLY A 12 -4.83 14.65 19.01
CA GLY A 12 -3.97 13.52 18.73
C GLY A 12 -3.65 13.63 17.24
N LYS A 13 -2.36 13.67 16.89
CA LYS A 13 -1.94 13.22 15.56
C LYS A 13 -2.33 11.75 15.50
N ARG A 14 -3.53 11.46 14.98
CA ARG A 14 -3.77 10.18 14.35
C ARG A 14 -2.83 10.17 13.15
N VAL A 15 -1.61 9.70 13.36
CA VAL A 15 -0.97 8.84 12.36
C VAL A 15 -1.92 7.66 12.26
N ALA A 16 -3.02 7.84 11.52
CA ALA A 16 -4.00 6.82 11.29
C ALA A 16 -3.24 5.76 10.49
N ASP A 17 -2.91 4.67 11.18
CA ASP A 17 -2.42 3.41 10.64
C ASP A 17 -1.60 3.56 9.35
N SER A 18 -0.32 3.89 9.49
CA SER A 18 0.61 3.88 8.36
C SER A 18 0.48 2.56 7.62
N PHE A 19 0.02 2.61 6.38
CA PHE A 19 -0.10 1.43 5.53
C PHE A 19 1.24 0.66 5.49
N ASN A 20 1.17 -0.66 5.70
CA ASN A 20 2.33 -1.55 5.72
C ASN A 20 2.13 -2.66 4.67
N HIS A 21 2.79 -2.52 3.52
CA HIS A 21 2.66 -3.45 2.40
C HIS A 21 3.00 -4.89 2.78
N ARG A 22 4.00 -5.09 3.65
CA ARG A 22 4.41 -6.44 4.08
C ARG A 22 3.30 -7.17 4.81
N LYS A 23 2.68 -6.51 5.80
CA LYS A 23 1.57 -7.05 6.56
C LYS A 23 0.31 -7.18 5.70
N PHE A 24 0.10 -6.26 4.75
CA PHE A 24 -0.99 -6.32 3.80
C PHE A 24 -0.93 -7.60 2.95
N PHE A 25 0.20 -7.87 2.29
CA PHE A 25 0.36 -9.07 1.45
C PHE A 25 0.28 -10.39 2.22
N GLU A 26 0.62 -10.37 3.51
CA GLU A 26 0.39 -11.50 4.42
C GLU A 26 -1.11 -11.72 4.67
N ILE A 27 -1.85 -10.67 5.03
CA ILE A 27 -3.28 -10.74 5.35
C ILE A 27 -4.11 -11.17 4.14
N VAL A 28 -3.81 -10.63 2.95
CA VAL A 28 -4.53 -11.03 1.72
C VAL A 28 -4.06 -12.38 1.17
N GLY A 29 -3.08 -13.01 1.81
CA GLY A 29 -2.55 -14.32 1.44
C GLY A 29 -1.70 -14.33 0.18
N LEU A 30 -1.35 -13.17 -0.38
CA LEU A 30 -0.61 -13.05 -1.64
C LEU A 30 0.83 -13.58 -1.51
N ARG A 31 1.43 -13.52 -0.31
CA ARG A 31 2.74 -14.13 -0.02
C ARG A 31 2.81 -15.63 -0.37
N ALA A 32 1.71 -16.36 -0.15
CA ALA A 32 1.63 -17.81 -0.38
C ALA A 32 1.27 -18.18 -1.82
N LYS A 33 1.02 -17.20 -2.69
CA LYS A 33 0.57 -17.40 -4.07
C LYS A 33 1.72 -17.74 -5.01
N SER A 34 1.39 -18.44 -6.10
CA SER A 34 2.35 -18.72 -7.18
C SER A 34 2.67 -17.45 -7.97
N SER A 35 3.78 -17.47 -8.73
CA SER A 35 4.15 -16.34 -9.59
C SER A 35 3.05 -15.99 -10.61
N ASP A 36 2.35 -17.00 -11.15
CA ASP A 36 1.22 -16.78 -12.06
C ASP A 36 0.03 -16.09 -11.38
N GLU A 37 -0.28 -16.45 -10.14
CA GLU A 37 -1.34 -15.80 -9.36
C GLU A 37 -0.96 -14.35 -8.98
N VAL A 38 0.30 -14.12 -8.61
CA VAL A 38 0.81 -12.76 -8.37
C VAL A 38 0.75 -11.92 -9.63
N LYS A 39 1.09 -12.50 -10.79
CA LYS A 39 0.97 -11.83 -12.09
C LYS A 39 -0.47 -11.49 -12.46
N LYS A 40 -1.43 -12.37 -12.18
CA LYS A 40 -2.85 -12.06 -12.38
C LYS A 40 -3.31 -10.87 -11.55
N VAL A 41 -2.83 -10.77 -10.32
CA VAL A 41 -3.12 -9.64 -9.44
C VAL A 41 -2.50 -8.35 -9.96
N PHE A 42 -1.25 -8.41 -10.42
CA PHE A 42 -0.59 -7.28 -11.08
C PHE A 42 -1.45 -6.74 -12.25
N LEU A 43 -1.91 -7.63 -13.14
CA LEU A 43 -2.76 -7.26 -14.27
C LEU A 43 -4.16 -6.73 -13.89
N VAL A 44 -4.61 -6.95 -12.66
CA VAL A 44 -5.85 -6.36 -12.14
C VAL A 44 -5.60 -4.94 -11.62
N LEU A 45 -4.37 -4.66 -11.18
CA LEU A 45 -3.96 -3.35 -10.67
C LEU A 45 -3.57 -2.40 -11.79
N ASP A 46 -2.87 -2.91 -12.81
CA ASP A 46 -2.56 -2.24 -14.09
C ASP A 46 -3.86 -2.09 -14.91
N ALA A 47 -4.60 -1.03 -14.62
CA ALA A 47 -5.96 -0.81 -15.11
C ALA A 47 -5.95 -0.33 -16.57
N ASP A 48 -4.94 0.43 -16.96
CA ASP A 48 -4.78 0.93 -18.32
C ASP A 48 -3.98 -0.01 -19.25
N ASN A 49 -3.41 -1.09 -18.70
CA ASN A 49 -2.57 -2.08 -19.38
C ASN A 49 -1.28 -1.49 -19.95
N SER A 50 -0.66 -0.52 -19.24
CA SER A 50 0.64 0.04 -19.58
C SER A 50 1.78 -0.98 -19.42
N GLY A 51 1.56 -2.05 -18.64
CA GLY A 51 2.58 -3.00 -18.21
C GLY A 51 3.28 -2.60 -16.92
N TYR A 52 2.80 -1.55 -16.24
CA TYR A 52 3.32 -1.03 -14.98
C TYR A 52 2.16 -0.69 -14.05
N ILE A 53 2.43 -0.59 -12.75
CA ILE A 53 1.49 0.03 -11.80
C ILE A 53 2.00 1.44 -11.52
N GLU A 54 1.28 2.47 -12.01
CA GLU A 54 1.64 3.86 -11.73
C GLU A 54 1.11 4.36 -10.37
N GLU A 55 1.53 5.56 -9.94
CA GLU A 55 1.14 6.16 -8.66
C GLU A 55 -0.40 6.29 -8.52
N GLU A 56 -1.06 6.66 -9.61
CA GLU A 56 -2.51 6.82 -9.71
C GLU A 56 -3.26 5.51 -9.49
N GLU A 57 -2.71 4.40 -9.98
CA GLU A 57 -3.28 3.06 -9.85
C GLU A 57 -2.96 2.45 -8.48
N LEU A 58 -1.73 2.63 -8.01
CA LEU A 58 -1.26 2.17 -6.70
C LEU A 58 -2.09 2.75 -5.56
N LYS A 59 -2.63 3.97 -5.73
CA LYS A 59 -3.55 4.59 -4.77
C LYS A 59 -4.78 3.74 -4.48
N PHE A 60 -5.22 2.95 -5.45
CA PHE A 60 -6.40 2.09 -5.37
C PHE A 60 -6.05 0.62 -5.06
N VAL A 61 -4.78 0.30 -4.77
CA VAL A 61 -4.31 -1.08 -4.59
C VAL A 61 -5.17 -1.91 -3.64
N LEU A 62 -5.64 -1.33 -2.52
CA LEU A 62 -6.48 -2.04 -1.55
C LEU A 62 -7.82 -2.50 -2.15
N LYS A 63 -8.38 -1.73 -3.09
CA LYS A 63 -9.64 -2.05 -3.76
C LYS A 63 -9.51 -3.23 -4.73
N GLY A 64 -8.31 -3.50 -5.24
CA GLY A 64 -8.02 -4.69 -6.04
C GLY A 64 -8.15 -6.01 -5.27
N PHE A 65 -8.09 -5.97 -3.93
CA PHE A 65 -8.15 -7.17 -3.07
C PHE A 65 -9.37 -7.22 -2.17
N ALA A 66 -9.92 -6.06 -1.79
CA ALA A 66 -11.09 -5.97 -0.93
C ALA A 66 -12.07 -4.94 -1.50
N SER A 67 -13.31 -5.35 -1.75
CA SER A 67 -14.34 -4.46 -2.35
C SER A 67 -14.68 -3.24 -1.49
N ASN A 68 -14.34 -3.26 -0.19
CA ASN A 68 -14.47 -2.14 0.75
C ASN A 68 -13.11 -1.51 1.12
N GLY A 69 -12.06 -1.78 0.33
CA GLY A 69 -10.74 -1.18 0.52
C GLY A 69 -10.82 0.34 0.40
N ARG A 70 -10.18 1.04 1.35
CA ARG A 70 -10.00 2.50 1.25
C ARG A 70 -8.93 2.84 0.21
N ASP A 71 -8.89 4.09 -0.21
CA ASP A 71 -7.75 4.60 -0.97
C ASP A 71 -6.56 4.79 -0.03
N LEU A 72 -5.37 4.59 -0.57
CA LEU A 72 -4.16 5.07 0.08
C LEU A 72 -4.13 6.60 0.06
N THR A 73 -3.59 7.18 1.12
CA THR A 73 -3.25 8.60 1.11
C THR A 73 -2.03 8.83 0.23
N ASP A 74 -1.86 10.02 -0.33
CA ASP A 74 -0.71 10.32 -1.21
C ASP A 74 0.64 10.02 -0.53
N LYS A 75 0.72 10.20 0.80
CA LYS A 75 1.90 9.83 1.58
C LYS A 75 2.14 8.32 1.57
N GLU A 76 1.10 7.52 1.81
CA GLU A 76 1.20 6.06 1.81
C GLU A 76 1.49 5.51 0.42
N THR A 77 0.88 6.08 -0.62
CA THR A 77 1.17 5.73 -2.01
C THR A 77 2.65 5.97 -2.33
N LYS A 78 3.20 7.13 -1.97
CA LYS A 78 4.62 7.43 -2.18
C LYS A 78 5.56 6.55 -1.36
N GLU A 79 5.20 6.23 -0.12
CA GLU A 79 5.97 5.30 0.72
C GLU A 79 5.93 3.87 0.16
N PHE A 80 4.79 3.44 -0.40
CA PHE A 80 4.65 2.17 -1.10
C PHE A 80 5.51 2.18 -2.36
N LEU A 81 5.32 3.14 -3.26
CA LEU A 81 6.05 3.24 -4.52
C LEU A 81 7.55 3.19 -4.28
N ARG A 82 8.07 3.99 -3.34
CA ARG A 82 9.50 3.99 -2.98
C ARG A 82 10.00 2.66 -2.42
N ALA A 83 9.14 1.86 -1.80
CA ALA A 83 9.52 0.52 -1.35
C ALA A 83 9.56 -0.48 -2.51
N ALA A 84 8.71 -0.31 -3.52
CA ALA A 84 8.53 -1.20 -4.65
C ALA A 84 9.52 -0.92 -5.79
N ASP A 85 9.57 0.34 -6.24
CA ASP A 85 10.38 0.87 -7.34
C ASP A 85 11.88 0.74 -7.01
N LYS A 86 12.54 -0.25 -7.60
CA LYS A 86 13.96 -0.58 -7.39
C LYS A 86 14.85 0.04 -8.47
N ASP A 87 14.32 0.25 -9.66
CA ASP A 87 15.07 0.82 -10.77
C ASP A 87 14.97 2.35 -10.87
N GLY A 88 14.02 2.96 -10.17
CA GLY A 88 13.84 4.41 -10.02
C GLY A 88 13.08 5.05 -11.18
N ASP A 89 12.28 4.29 -11.93
CA ASP A 89 11.52 4.79 -13.07
C ASP A 89 10.18 5.46 -12.68
N GLY A 90 9.82 5.42 -11.38
CA GLY A 90 8.64 6.07 -10.82
C GLY A 90 7.36 5.27 -10.93
N LYS A 91 7.44 4.00 -11.31
CA LYS A 91 6.32 3.05 -11.43
C LYS A 91 6.78 1.68 -10.93
N ILE A 92 5.90 0.68 -10.98
CA ILE A 92 6.22 -0.66 -10.47
C ILE A 92 6.08 -1.67 -11.60
N GLY A 93 7.18 -2.30 -11.99
CA GLY A 93 7.18 -3.41 -12.93
C GLY A 93 6.72 -4.74 -12.29
N ILE A 94 6.40 -5.72 -13.14
CA ILE A 94 5.94 -7.05 -12.68
C ILE A 94 6.96 -7.75 -11.77
N ASP A 95 8.25 -7.64 -12.08
CA ASP A 95 9.32 -8.27 -11.31
C ASP A 95 9.50 -7.60 -9.94
N GLU A 96 9.36 -6.28 -9.89
CA GLU A 96 9.41 -5.49 -8.66
C GLU A 96 8.20 -5.77 -7.76
N PHE A 97 7.01 -5.84 -8.35
CA PHE A 97 5.80 -6.24 -7.63
C PHE A 97 5.95 -7.66 -7.06
N ALA A 98 6.42 -8.62 -7.87
CA ALA A 98 6.64 -9.99 -7.42
C ALA A 98 7.68 -10.07 -6.29
N ALA A 99 8.76 -9.30 -6.38
CA ALA A 99 9.76 -9.21 -5.32
C ALA A 99 9.17 -8.62 -4.03
N LEU A 100 8.41 -7.53 -4.14
CA LEU A 100 7.79 -6.87 -2.99
C LEU A 100 6.77 -7.76 -2.27
N VAL A 101 6.00 -8.57 -3.02
CA VAL A 101 5.07 -9.54 -2.43
C VAL A 101 5.80 -10.60 -1.60
N LYS A 102 7.05 -10.92 -1.93
CA LYS A 102 7.83 -11.97 -1.28
C LYS A 102 8.78 -11.49 -0.19
N GLU A 103 8.94 -10.17 -0.01
CA GLU A 103 9.78 -9.57 1.05
C GLU A 103 9.30 -9.91 2.47
#